data_AF-W2QFZ1-F1
#
_entry.id   AF-W2QFZ1-F1
#
_cell.length_a   1.000
_cell.length_b   1.000
_cell.length_c   1.000
_cell.angle_alpha   90.00
_cell.angle_beta   90.00
_cell.angle_gamma   90.00
#
_symmetry.space_group_name_H-M   'P 1'
#
loop_
_entity.id
_entity.type
_entity.pdbx_description
1 polymer ?
#
loop_
_entity_poly.entity_id
_entity_poly.type
_entity_poly.pdbx_seq_one_letter_code
_entity_poly.pdbx_strand_id
1 'polypeptide(L)'
;MLWYSYEVLPWVPTTADWCSEVAALDEREPWRNCWIDVPSEHPFNTAYVPCNANAELFVPCGLIEEEVGRAVVVDEELAATDISPS
;
A
#
# COMPACT_ATOMS: atom_id res chain seq x y z
N MET A 1 -19.89 3.13 -13.00
CA MET A 1 -18.47 2.98 -13.34
C MET A 1 -17.75 4.12 -12.65
N LEU A 2 -17.14 3.84 -11.50
CA LEU A 2 -16.37 4.83 -10.76
C LEU A 2 -14.99 4.87 -11.42
N TRP A 3 -14.65 6.02 -12.00
CA TRP A 3 -13.28 6.31 -12.44
C TRP A 3 -12.52 6.70 -11.19
N TYR A 4 -11.68 5.80 -10.68
CA TYR A 4 -10.71 6.14 -9.67
C TYR A 4 -9.54 6.85 -10.36
N SER A 5 -9.30 8.09 -9.94
CA SER A 5 -8.14 8.87 -10.36
C SER A 5 -6.90 8.17 -9.84
N TYR A 6 -5.99 7.78 -10.74
CA TYR A 6 -4.62 7.40 -10.38
C TYR A 6 -3.92 8.68 -9.93
N GLU A 7 -4.18 9.14 -8.70
CA GLU A 7 -3.38 10.20 -8.14
C GLU A 7 -1.98 9.60 -7.92
N VAL A 8 -1.06 9.94 -8.82
CA VAL A 8 0.36 10.00 -8.48
C VAL A 8 0.40 10.87 -7.23
N LEU A 9 0.47 10.26 -6.05
CA LEU A 9 0.42 10.99 -4.79
C LEU A 9 1.63 11.92 -4.76
N PRO A 10 1.48 13.21 -5.13
CA PRO A 10 2.62 14.03 -5.48
C PRO A 10 3.17 14.55 -4.17
N TRP A 11 4.05 13.77 -3.56
CA TRP A 11 4.82 14.26 -2.44
C TRP A 11 6.03 15.01 -3.00
N VAL A 12 6.07 16.30 -2.72
CA VAL A 12 7.18 17.19 -3.08
C VAL A 12 7.64 17.85 -1.78
N PRO A 13 8.93 17.78 -1.44
CA PRO A 13 9.44 18.47 -0.26
C PRO A 13 9.11 19.96 -0.30
N THR A 14 8.68 20.50 0.83
CA THR A 14 8.30 21.91 0.95
C THR A 14 9.43 22.78 1.47
N THR A 15 10.47 22.16 2.03
CA THR A 15 11.63 22.82 2.61
C THR A 15 12.94 22.30 1.99
N ALA A 16 14.04 22.99 2.31
CA ALA A 16 15.38 22.55 1.95
C ALA A 16 15.83 21.31 2.73
N ASP A 17 15.20 21.01 3.87
CA ASP A 17 15.48 19.83 4.70
C ASP A 17 14.55 18.67 4.33
N TRP A 18 14.61 18.29 3.06
CA TRP A 18 13.78 17.22 2.51
C TRP A 18 14.00 15.88 3.21
N CYS A 19 15.20 15.62 3.77
CA CYS A 19 15.50 14.39 4.51
C CYS A 19 14.61 14.22 5.74
N SER A 20 14.42 15.30 6.52
CA SER A 20 13.53 15.27 7.68
C SER A 20 12.06 15.15 7.27
N GLU A 21 11.66 15.77 6.15
CA GLU A 21 10.30 15.63 5.64
C GLU A 21 10.01 14.21 5.11
N VAL A 22 11.00 13.53 4.49
CA VAL A 22 10.89 12.11 4.12
C VAL A 22 10.74 11.26 5.37
N ALA A 23 11.61 11.44 6.38
CA ALA A 23 11.53 10.65 7.61
C ALA A 23 10.18 10.80 8.34
N ALA A 24 9.63 12.01 8.36
CA ALA A 24 8.30 12.27 8.93
C ALA A 24 7.16 11.69 8.07
N LEU A 25 7.30 11.71 6.74
CA LEU A 25 6.36 11.06 5.83
C LEU A 25 6.39 9.54 6.00
N ASP A 26 7.57 8.95 6.18
CA ASP A 26 7.77 7.52 6.39
C ASP A 26 7.15 7.06 7.72
N GLU A 27 7.26 7.88 8.76
CA GLU A 27 6.60 7.61 10.05
C GLU A 27 5.07 7.69 9.93
N ARG A 28 4.57 8.67 9.17
CA ARG A 28 3.12 8.91 9.01
C ARG A 28 2.45 7.97 8.01
N GLU A 29 3.20 7.57 6.99
CA GLU A 29 2.74 6.82 5.82
C GLU A 29 3.75 5.72 5.45
N PRO A 30 4.08 4.77 6.37
CA PRO A 30 5.12 3.75 6.16
C PRO A 30 4.88 2.85 4.94
N TRP A 31 3.63 2.75 4.49
CA TRP A 31 3.25 2.05 3.26
C TRP A 31 3.69 2.78 1.97
N ARG A 32 4.16 4.02 2.03
CA ARG A 32 4.71 4.72 0.85
C ARG A 32 6.14 4.36 0.53
N ASN A 33 6.92 3.94 1.51
CA ASN A 33 8.35 3.72 1.32
C ASN A 33 8.67 2.34 0.71
N CYS A 34 7.70 1.43 0.71
CA CYS A 34 7.80 0.12 0.09
C CYS A 34 7.44 0.18 -1.40
N TRP A 35 8.00 1.11 -2.18
CA TRP A 35 7.98 1.04 -3.65
C TRP A 35 8.83 -0.16 -4.10
N ILE A 36 8.32 -1.36 -3.86
CA ILE A 36 8.86 -2.62 -4.32
C ILE A 36 8.23 -2.89 -5.69
N ASP A 37 9.05 -3.33 -6.64
CA ASP A 37 8.63 -3.76 -7.99
C ASP A 37 7.62 -4.93 -7.97
N VAL A 38 7.32 -5.47 -6.79
CA VAL A 38 6.52 -6.67 -6.50
C VAL A 38 5.35 -6.32 -5.54
N PRO A 39 4.18 -5.93 -6.07
CA PRO A 39 3.02 -5.49 -5.28
C PRO A 39 2.46 -6.54 -4.33
N SER A 40 2.68 -7.82 -4.65
CA SER A 40 2.25 -8.94 -3.83
C SER A 40 3.00 -9.07 -2.50
N GLU A 41 4.17 -8.45 -2.40
CA GLU A 41 4.99 -8.42 -1.17
C GLU A 41 4.83 -7.08 -0.43
N HIS A 42 3.99 -6.17 -0.95
CA HIS A 42 3.84 -4.84 -0.38
C HIS A 42 3.08 -4.93 0.96
N PRO A 43 3.61 -4.37 2.07
CA PRO A 43 2.97 -4.45 3.40
C PRO A 43 1.53 -3.94 3.45
N PHE A 44 1.20 -2.95 2.61
CA PHE A 44 -0.19 -2.52 2.44
C PHE A 44 -1.10 -3.65 1.95
N ASN A 45 -0.67 -4.43 0.95
CA ASN A 45 -1.47 -5.51 0.40
C ASN A 45 -1.45 -6.77 1.27
N THR A 46 -0.31 -7.09 1.90
CA THR A 46 -0.15 -8.30 2.71
C THR A 46 -0.67 -8.15 4.13
N ALA A 47 -0.66 -6.94 4.69
CA ALA A 47 -1.06 -6.70 6.08
C ALA A 47 -2.25 -5.75 6.25
N TYR A 48 -2.28 -4.62 5.55
CA TYR A 48 -3.34 -3.63 5.74
C TYR A 48 -4.67 -4.03 5.10
N VAL A 49 -4.65 -4.42 3.82
CA VAL A 49 -5.87 -4.80 3.07
C VAL A 49 -6.61 -5.97 3.71
N PRO A 50 -5.96 -7.06 4.16
CA PRO A 50 -6.63 -8.16 4.85
C PRO A 50 -7.35 -7.72 6.12
N CYS A 51 -6.86 -6.68 6.80
CA CYS A 51 -7.49 -6.14 8.00
C CYS A 51 -8.63 -5.15 7.73
N ASN A 52 -8.75 -4.65 6.50
CA ASN A 52 -9.66 -3.56 6.15
C ASN A 52 -10.51 -3.96 4.94
N ALA A 53 -11.68 -4.56 5.15
CA ALA A 53 -12.56 -5.08 4.09
C ALA A 53 -12.96 -4.08 2.98
N ASN A 54 -12.84 -2.77 3.22
CA ASN A 54 -13.15 -1.71 2.25
C ASN A 54 -11.91 -1.13 1.56
N ALA A 55 -10.71 -1.59 1.91
CA ALA A 55 -9.47 -1.13 1.29
C ALA A 55 -9.24 -1.84 -0.04
N GLU A 56 -8.92 -1.07 -1.08
CA GLU A 56 -8.54 -1.60 -2.39
C GLU A 56 -7.05 -1.98 -2.40
N LEU A 57 -6.66 -2.95 -3.24
CA LEU A 57 -5.25 -3.33 -3.38
C LEU A 57 -4.44 -2.18 -4.00
N PHE A 58 -3.21 -2.03 -3.52
CA PHE A 58 -2.20 -1.26 -4.20
C PHE A 58 -1.73 -2.00 -5.47
N VAL A 59 -2.00 -1.42 -6.65
CA VAL A 59 -1.68 -2.01 -7.96
C VAL A 59 -0.89 -0.99 -8.79
N PRO A 60 0.38 -1.24 -9.13
CA PRO A 60 1.14 -0.39 -10.02
C PRO A 60 0.58 -0.32 -11.44
N CYS A 61 0.85 0.79 -12.11
CA CYS A 61 0.51 0.99 -13.51
C CYS A 61 1.10 -0.13 -14.40
N GLY A 62 0.24 -0.74 -15.21
CA GLY A 62 0.62 -1.84 -16.11
C GLY A 62 0.38 -3.25 -15.55
N LEU A 63 0.00 -3.37 -14.28
CA LEU A 63 -0.45 -4.63 -13.68
C LEU A 63 -1.98 -4.65 -13.53
N ILE A 64 -2.55 -5.84 -13.45
CA ILE A 64 -3.99 -6.03 -13.22
C ILE A 64 -4.25 -6.45 -11.77
N GLU A 65 -5.28 -5.85 -11.17
CA GLU A 65 -5.62 -6.05 -9.76
C GLU A 65 -5.86 -7.51 -9.40
N GLU A 66 -6.53 -8.26 -10.28
CA GLU A 66 -6.83 -9.67 -10.02
C GLU A 66 -5.56 -10.55 -10.01
N GLU A 67 -4.55 -10.23 -10.82
CA GLU A 67 -3.25 -10.92 -10.79
C GLU A 67 -2.47 -10.57 -9.52
N VAL A 68 -2.49 -9.29 -9.12
CA VAL A 68 -1.87 -8.85 -7.87
C VAL A 68 -2.55 -9.52 -6.68
N GLY A 69 -3.88 -9.50 -6.61
CA GLY A 69 -4.64 -10.10 -5.51
C GLY A 69 -4.44 -11.61 -5.38
N ARG A 70 -4.28 -12.34 -6.49
CA ARG A 70 -3.94 -13.76 -6.45
C ARG A 70 -2.52 -14.04 -5.96
N ALA A 71 -1.61 -13.09 -6.13
CA ALA A 71 -0.22 -13.20 -5.74
C ALA A 71 0.03 -12.72 -4.30
N VAL A 72 -0.86 -11.88 -3.75
CA VAL A 72 -0.77 -11.40 -2.37
C VAL A 72 -0.95 -12.56 -1.39
N VAL A 73 0.04 -12.71 -0.51
CA VAL A 73 -0.02 -13.63 0.62
C VAL A 73 -0.21 -12.79 1.89
N VAL A 74 -1.21 -13.12 2.70
CA VAL A 74 -1.43 -12.44 3.99
C VAL A 74 -0.20 -12.64 4.86
N ASP A 75 0.25 -11.57 5.50
CA ASP A 75 1.39 -11.59 6.41
C ASP A 75 1.16 -12.64 7.53
N GLU A 76 2.13 -13.53 7.73
CA GLU A 76 2.02 -14.62 8.71
C GLU A 76 2.01 -14.11 10.16
N GLU A 77 2.48 -12.87 10.40
CA GLU A 77 2.47 -12.27 11.73
C GLU A 77 1.08 -11.72 12.13
N LEU A 78 0.12 -11.64 11.19
CA LEU A 78 -1.23 -11.20 11.48
C LEU A 78 -2.03 -12.24 12.27
N ALA A 79 -2.65 -11.80 13.37
CA ALA A 79 -3.59 -12.64 14.07
C ALA A 79 -4.86 -12.84 13.23
N ALA A 80 -5.43 -14.04 13.28
CA ALA A 80 -6.67 -14.34 12.56
C ALA A 80 -7.86 -13.44 12.97
N THR A 81 -7.80 -12.81 14.15
CA THR A 81 -8.79 -11.83 14.63
C THR A 81 -8.67 -10.47 13.95
N ASP A 82 -7.51 -10.17 13.40
CA ASP A 82 -7.23 -8.89 12.75
C ASP A 82 -7.61 -8.95 11.26
N ILE A 83 -7.78 -10.15 10.70
CA ILE A 83 -8.23 -10.37 9.32
C ILE A 83 -9.75 -10.16 9.25
N SER A 84 -10.17 -9.23 8.40
CA SER A 84 -11.59 -9.01 8.13
C SER A 84 -12.21 -10.26 7.50
N PRO A 85 -13.42 -10.67 7.91
CA PRO A 85 -14.10 -11.81 7.30
C PRO A 85 -14.38 -11.54 5.82
N SER A 86 -14.12 -12.55 4.99
CA SER A 86 -14.33 -12.53 3.54
C SER A 86 -15.79 -12.56 3.12
#